data_AF-J4HZD6-F1
#
_entry.id   AF-J4HZD6-F1
#
_cell.length_a   1.000
_cell.length_b   1.000
_cell.length_c   1.000
_cell.angle_alpha   90.00
_cell.angle_beta   90.00
_cell.angle_gamma   90.00
#
_symmetry.space_group_name_H-M   'P 1'
#
loop_
_entity.id
_entity.type
_entity.pdbx_description
1 polymer ?
#
loop_
_entity_poly.entity_id
_entity_poly.type
_entity_poly.pdbx_seq_one_letter_code
_entity_poly.pdbx_strand_id
1 'polypeptide(L)'
;MNTKFTVSGDAPSKQGEIRASFEHQRLLCALFREEFSIDDLEELNLSHCFWVRNTRILSVTYNTWAADDRPLTERENDPKILDLGWSEFLHPSQSREFEVSMTRHFIISENRLFNNPGLKCLNFKYGTSETVERSSLKAYLEKLFAIPRSGTFEPTVLLVHDTNRTLKLLQALGINTSMWGHGVAELLYEKRAHSSEHDSRDQRDRDYDPLRRSARSRSPRRSTSERRYHRPRSPPPPTKSIYVVDVRELFFALKMTSSLHDSLRANAQVLGVQETGGIIEKGWCAGNESRLLGQMWFSMARGPNIDDQRELRWSSTLAASVSVVGAAQSAQDDTYGGSDEEVDPNDMLVQAPPVATLSKSGQALMDPGGWDDEYDDDDY
;
A
#
# COMPACT_ATOMS: atom_id res chain seq x y z
N MET A 1 -2.84 -16.31 -16.18
CA MET A 1 -2.19 -16.83 -14.95
C MET A 1 -1.03 -15.89 -14.64
N ASN A 2 -1.21 -14.95 -13.70
CA ASN A 2 -0.34 -13.75 -13.60
C ASN A 2 0.51 -13.71 -12.32
N THR A 3 0.53 -14.80 -11.54
CA THR A 3 1.40 -14.90 -10.36
C THR A 3 2.76 -15.44 -10.82
N LYS A 4 3.79 -14.60 -10.77
CA LYS A 4 5.16 -15.04 -11.01
C LYS A 4 5.65 -15.79 -9.77
N PHE A 5 6.02 -17.05 -9.94
CA PHE A 5 6.67 -17.85 -8.90
C PHE A 5 8.18 -17.61 -8.91
N THR A 6 8.86 -18.00 -7.84
CA THR A 6 10.31 -18.11 -7.81
C THR A 6 10.80 -19.05 -8.93
N VAL A 7 12.09 -18.97 -9.28
CA VAL A 7 12.69 -19.85 -10.31
C VAL A 7 12.49 -21.34 -9.97
N SER A 8 12.40 -21.67 -8.68
CA SER A 8 12.13 -23.04 -8.20
C SER A 8 10.65 -23.43 -8.21
N GLY A 9 9.73 -22.48 -8.36
CA GLY A 9 8.28 -22.73 -8.34
C GLY A 9 7.67 -22.90 -6.94
N ASP A 10 8.48 -22.86 -5.88
CA ASP A 10 8.04 -23.23 -4.52
C ASP A 10 7.28 -22.11 -3.80
N ALA A 11 7.49 -20.85 -4.20
CA ALA A 11 6.90 -19.68 -3.54
C ALA A 11 6.53 -18.59 -4.57
N PRO A 12 5.55 -17.73 -4.26
CA PRO A 12 5.34 -16.52 -5.05
C PRO A 12 6.60 -15.66 -5.00
N SER A 13 7.01 -15.09 -6.14
CA SER A 13 8.04 -14.06 -6.14
C SER A 13 7.53 -12.82 -5.38
N LYS A 14 8.43 -11.96 -4.87
CA LYS A 14 8.06 -10.69 -4.25
C LYS A 14 7.13 -9.85 -5.15
N GLN A 15 7.37 -9.84 -6.46
CA GLN A 15 6.48 -9.20 -7.42
C GLN A 15 5.09 -9.86 -7.48
N GLY A 16 5.03 -11.19 -7.39
CA GLY A 16 3.79 -11.95 -7.30
C GLY A 16 3.01 -11.66 -6.02
N GLU A 17 3.70 -11.55 -4.87
CA GLU A 17 3.09 -11.20 -3.58
C GLU A 17 2.50 -9.78 -3.60
N ILE A 18 3.26 -8.80 -4.08
CA ILE A 18 2.81 -7.42 -4.22
C ILE A 18 1.58 -7.34 -5.14
N ARG A 19 1.61 -8.07 -6.26
CA ARG A 19 0.48 -8.14 -7.18
C ARG A 19 -0.75 -8.80 -6.54
N ALA A 20 -0.56 -9.91 -5.83
CA ALA A 20 -1.64 -10.57 -5.10
C ALA A 20 -2.24 -9.63 -4.04
N SER A 21 -1.39 -8.92 -3.29
CA SER A 21 -1.80 -7.89 -2.33
C SER A 21 -2.67 -6.81 -2.99
N PHE A 22 -2.30 -6.34 -4.19
CA PHE A 22 -3.11 -5.39 -4.96
C PHE A 22 -4.49 -5.96 -5.31
N GLU A 23 -4.57 -7.19 -5.81
CA GLU A 23 -5.85 -7.83 -6.13
C GLU A 23 -6.71 -8.08 -4.86
N HIS A 24 -6.09 -8.38 -3.72
CA HIS A 24 -6.81 -8.48 -2.43
C HIS A 24 -7.48 -7.15 -2.05
N GLN A 25 -6.86 -6.00 -2.32
CA GLN A 25 -7.50 -4.70 -2.08
C GLN A 25 -8.73 -4.51 -2.97
N ARG A 26 -8.65 -4.97 -4.22
CA ARG A 26 -9.78 -4.90 -5.16
C ARG A 26 -10.93 -5.78 -4.71
N LEU A 27 -10.64 -7.02 -4.31
CA LEU A 27 -11.64 -7.93 -3.75
C LEU A 27 -12.30 -7.33 -2.50
N LEU A 28 -11.51 -6.75 -1.60
CA LEU A 28 -12.04 -6.07 -0.41
C LEU A 28 -12.96 -4.89 -0.79
N CYS A 29 -12.59 -4.07 -1.77
CA CYS A 29 -13.41 -2.96 -2.26
C CYS A 29 -14.73 -3.43 -2.88
N ALA A 30 -14.70 -4.49 -3.68
CA ALA A 30 -15.88 -5.11 -4.28
C ALA A 30 -16.81 -5.74 -3.21
N LEU A 31 -16.25 -6.32 -2.14
CA LEU A 31 -17.00 -6.80 -0.98
C LEU A 31 -17.76 -5.65 -0.27
N PHE A 32 -17.09 -4.53 -0.01
CA PHE A 32 -17.76 -3.36 0.59
C PHE A 32 -18.92 -2.84 -0.25
N ARG A 33 -18.76 -2.90 -1.58
CA ARG A 33 -19.76 -2.45 -2.55
C ARG A 33 -20.87 -3.48 -2.81
N GLU A 34 -20.85 -4.63 -2.12
CA GLU A 34 -21.80 -5.72 -2.31
C GLU A 34 -21.91 -6.12 -3.80
N GLU A 35 -20.77 -6.20 -4.51
CA GLU A 35 -20.71 -6.56 -5.94
C GLU A 35 -20.69 -8.08 -6.19
N PHE A 36 -20.41 -8.88 -5.16
CA PHE A 36 -20.37 -10.34 -5.24
C PHE A 36 -21.67 -10.97 -4.75
N SER A 37 -22.16 -11.95 -5.51
CA SER A 37 -23.17 -12.89 -5.06
C SER A 37 -22.56 -13.93 -4.11
N ILE A 38 -23.40 -14.74 -3.44
CA ILE A 38 -22.92 -15.81 -2.57
C ILE A 38 -22.09 -16.84 -3.36
N ASP A 39 -22.53 -17.16 -4.58
CA ASP A 39 -21.85 -18.12 -5.46
C ASP A 39 -20.45 -17.62 -5.85
N ASP A 40 -20.31 -16.32 -6.16
CA ASP A 40 -19.01 -15.71 -6.45
C ASP A 40 -18.04 -15.82 -5.26
N LEU A 41 -18.53 -15.68 -4.02
CA LEU A 41 -17.70 -15.82 -2.82
C LEU A 41 -17.18 -17.25 -2.66
N GLU A 42 -18.01 -18.26 -2.97
CA GLU A 42 -17.61 -19.66 -2.92
C GLU A 42 -16.55 -19.97 -3.99
N GLU A 43 -16.72 -19.48 -5.23
CA GLU A 43 -15.73 -19.63 -6.30
C GLU A 43 -14.37 -18.98 -5.94
N LEU A 44 -14.40 -17.85 -5.25
CA LEU A 44 -13.21 -17.15 -4.78
C LEU A 44 -12.62 -17.76 -3.50
N ASN A 45 -13.23 -18.81 -2.95
CA ASN A 45 -12.87 -19.41 -1.66
C ASN A 45 -12.87 -18.40 -0.49
N LEU A 46 -13.75 -17.40 -0.56
CA LEU A 46 -13.94 -16.43 0.50
C LEU A 46 -14.98 -16.96 1.49
N SER A 47 -14.62 -16.98 2.79
CA SER A 47 -15.58 -17.31 3.84
C SER A 47 -16.65 -16.22 3.93
N HIS A 48 -17.88 -16.54 4.36
CA HIS A 48 -18.93 -15.54 4.60
C HIS A 48 -18.38 -14.32 5.37
N CYS A 49 -18.31 -13.18 4.70
CA CYS A 49 -17.62 -11.99 5.18
C CYS A 49 -18.53 -11.11 6.09
N PHE A 50 -19.13 -11.70 7.14
CA PHE A 50 -20.02 -10.97 8.07
C PHE A 50 -19.35 -9.76 8.73
N TRP A 51 -18.02 -9.77 8.79
CA TRP A 51 -17.19 -8.70 9.33
C TRP A 51 -17.15 -7.45 8.44
N VAL A 52 -17.45 -7.57 7.14
CA VAL A 52 -17.34 -6.47 6.16
C VAL A 52 -18.11 -5.24 6.62
N ARG A 53 -19.34 -5.41 7.10
CA ARG A 53 -20.23 -4.33 7.55
C ARG A 53 -19.76 -3.61 8.81
N ASN A 54 -18.88 -4.23 9.60
CA ASN A 54 -18.34 -3.65 10.82
C ASN A 54 -16.86 -3.29 10.69
N THR A 55 -16.28 -3.40 9.49
CA THR A 55 -14.89 -3.02 9.25
C THR A 55 -14.73 -1.52 9.44
N ARG A 56 -13.65 -1.06 10.06
CA ARG A 56 -13.29 0.37 10.05
C ARG A 56 -12.22 0.60 9.02
N ILE A 57 -12.34 1.66 8.23
CA ILE A 57 -11.29 2.05 7.28
C ILE A 57 -10.70 3.35 7.79
N LEU A 58 -9.45 3.30 8.21
CA LEU A 58 -8.70 4.43 8.74
C LEU A 58 -7.53 4.74 7.82
N SER A 59 -7.19 6.01 7.65
CA SER A 59 -5.89 6.42 7.12
C SER A 59 -5.16 7.25 8.15
N VAL A 60 -3.84 7.05 8.24
CA VAL A 60 -2.96 7.83 9.12
C VAL A 60 -1.81 8.37 8.30
N THR A 61 -1.52 9.65 8.48
CA THR A 61 -0.40 10.35 7.86
C THR A 61 0.26 11.24 8.91
N TYR A 62 1.52 11.55 8.68
CA TYR A 62 2.32 12.41 9.55
C TYR A 62 3.41 13.07 8.72
N ASN A 63 3.87 14.24 9.16
CA ASN A 63 5.07 14.84 8.63
C ASN A 63 6.13 14.92 9.73
N THR A 64 7.36 14.51 9.40
CA THR A 64 8.53 14.70 10.26
C THR A 64 9.38 15.86 9.77
N TRP A 65 10.25 16.36 10.65
CA TRP A 65 11.23 17.37 10.28
C TRP A 65 12.27 16.79 9.32
N ALA A 66 12.22 17.20 8.06
CA ALA A 66 13.06 16.69 6.99
C ALA A 66 14.53 17.13 7.09
N ALA A 67 14.80 18.22 7.82
CA ALA A 67 16.16 18.71 8.08
C ALA A 67 16.79 18.10 9.34
N ASP A 68 16.17 17.06 9.91
CA ASP A 68 16.72 16.29 11.02
C ASP A 68 17.90 15.43 10.52
N ASP A 69 19.11 15.85 10.90
CA ASP A 69 20.41 15.29 10.50
C ASP A 69 20.92 14.22 11.47
N ARG A 70 20.16 13.88 12.52
CA ARG A 70 20.50 12.80 13.44
C ARG A 70 20.58 11.45 12.72
N PRO A 71 21.36 10.48 13.25
CA PRO A 71 21.42 9.13 12.70
C PRO A 71 20.02 8.51 12.52
N LEU A 72 19.84 7.70 11.46
CA LEU A 72 18.54 7.09 11.14
C LEU A 72 17.92 6.35 12.33
N THR A 73 18.72 5.57 13.06
CA THR A 73 18.28 4.83 14.25
C THR A 73 17.72 5.75 15.34
N GLU A 74 18.32 6.92 15.53
CA GLU A 74 17.87 7.90 16.52
C GLU A 74 16.59 8.61 16.07
N ARG A 75 16.45 8.89 14.76
CA ARG A 75 15.24 9.47 14.17
C ARG A 75 14.07 8.49 14.19
N GLU A 76 14.33 7.20 14.04
CA GLU A 76 13.30 6.16 14.13
C GLU A 76 12.83 5.94 15.57
N ASN A 77 13.73 6.00 16.55
CA ASN A 77 13.42 5.84 17.97
C ASN A 77 12.79 7.11 18.59
N ASP A 78 13.17 8.30 18.12
CA ASP A 78 12.62 9.58 18.57
C ASP A 78 12.34 10.53 17.38
N PRO A 79 11.29 10.29 16.58
CA PRO A 79 10.99 11.11 15.42
C PRO A 79 10.55 12.53 15.81
N LYS A 80 11.09 13.56 15.16
CA LYS A 80 10.58 14.94 15.29
C LYS A 80 9.34 15.14 14.41
N ILE A 81 8.19 14.73 14.95
CA ILE A 81 6.88 14.85 14.29
C ILE A 81 6.44 16.31 14.31
N LEU A 82 6.10 16.88 13.16
CA LEU A 82 5.58 18.24 13.01
C LEU A 82 4.06 18.25 13.17
N ASP A 83 3.38 17.38 12.45
CA ASP A 83 1.93 17.17 12.52
C ASP A 83 1.56 15.70 12.33
N LEU A 84 0.34 15.35 12.74
CA LEU A 84 -0.26 14.04 12.56
C LEU A 84 -1.72 14.21 12.16
N GLY A 85 -2.17 13.46 11.17
CA GLY A 85 -3.53 13.49 10.68
C GLY A 85 -4.08 12.09 10.52
N TRP A 86 -5.38 11.96 10.75
CA TRP A 86 -6.08 10.72 10.42
C TRP A 86 -7.47 10.99 9.90
N SER A 87 -7.94 10.10 9.03
CA SER A 87 -9.31 10.10 8.52
C SER A 87 -9.94 8.73 8.69
N GLU A 88 -11.23 8.73 9.02
CA GLU A 88 -12.08 7.54 9.03
C GLU A 88 -13.07 7.65 7.88
N PHE A 89 -13.23 6.55 7.15
CA PHE A 89 -14.04 6.49 5.94
C PHE A 89 -15.27 5.62 6.14
N LEU A 90 -16.36 6.03 5.50
CA LEU A 90 -17.52 5.18 5.33
C LEU A 90 -17.23 4.11 4.27
N HIS A 91 -17.90 2.96 4.37
CA HIS A 91 -17.77 1.94 3.33
C HIS A 91 -18.26 2.47 1.98
N PRO A 92 -17.52 2.23 0.90
CA PRO A 92 -18.05 2.50 -0.42
C PRO A 92 -19.23 1.56 -0.67
N SER A 93 -20.33 2.08 -1.21
CA SER A 93 -21.49 1.28 -1.60
C SER A 93 -21.75 1.43 -3.10
N GLN A 94 -22.72 0.69 -3.65
CA GLN A 94 -23.10 0.87 -5.06
C GLN A 94 -23.57 2.31 -5.34
N SER A 95 -24.22 2.93 -4.37
CA SER A 95 -24.81 4.28 -4.48
C SER A 95 -23.96 5.42 -3.91
N ARG A 96 -22.96 5.12 -3.09
CA ARG A 96 -22.15 6.14 -2.39
C ARG A 96 -20.69 5.97 -2.73
N GLU A 97 -20.07 7.09 -3.06
CA GLU A 97 -18.63 7.14 -3.22
C GLU A 97 -17.91 6.93 -1.88
N PHE A 98 -16.59 6.82 -1.95
CA PHE A 98 -15.76 6.65 -0.76
C PHE A 98 -15.67 7.96 0.01
N GLU A 99 -16.60 8.12 0.95
CA GLU A 99 -16.80 9.33 1.73
C GLU A 99 -16.05 9.29 3.06
N VAL A 100 -15.63 10.47 3.50
CA VAL A 100 -14.95 10.66 4.77
C VAL A 100 -15.98 10.88 5.88
N SER A 101 -15.97 10.02 6.89
CA SER A 101 -16.80 10.15 8.10
C SER A 101 -16.25 11.24 9.03
N MET A 102 -14.94 11.23 9.25
CA MET A 102 -14.27 12.16 10.18
C MET A 102 -12.82 12.33 9.77
N THR A 103 -12.29 13.54 9.94
CA THR A 103 -10.84 13.82 9.83
C THR A 103 -10.40 14.61 11.05
N ARG A 104 -9.25 14.26 11.61
CA ARG A 104 -8.59 15.06 12.64
C ARG A 104 -7.18 15.42 12.22
N HIS A 105 -6.72 16.56 12.73
CA HIS A 105 -5.40 17.09 12.48
C HIS A 105 -4.80 17.66 13.76
N PHE A 106 -3.61 17.16 14.09
CA PHE A 106 -2.86 17.52 15.28
C PHE A 106 -1.56 18.21 14.89
N ILE A 107 -1.28 19.38 15.46
CA ILE A 107 0.01 20.06 15.37
C ILE A 107 0.77 19.80 16.67
N ILE A 108 2.02 19.36 16.58
CA ILE A 108 2.81 19.00 17.75
C ILE A 108 3.44 20.26 18.36
N SER A 109 3.00 20.61 19.57
CA SER A 109 3.33 21.87 20.22
C SER A 109 4.84 22.10 20.41
N GLU A 110 5.56 21.02 20.70
CA GLU A 110 7.00 20.99 20.98
C GLU A 110 7.83 21.29 19.73
N ASN A 111 7.31 20.92 18.56
CA ASN A 111 8.00 21.02 17.28
C ASN A 111 7.44 22.13 16.39
N ARG A 112 6.56 23.00 16.92
CA ARG A 112 5.87 24.06 16.15
C ARG A 112 6.79 25.08 15.47
N LEU A 113 8.03 25.21 15.93
CA LEU A 113 9.03 26.11 15.37
C LEU A 113 9.84 25.47 14.24
N PHE A 114 9.76 24.14 14.09
CA PHE A 114 10.41 23.44 13.01
C PHE A 114 9.59 23.57 11.73
N ASN A 115 10.28 23.67 10.60
CA ASN A 115 9.67 23.70 9.28
C ASN A 115 10.55 22.94 8.28
N ASN A 116 9.91 22.41 7.25
CA ASN A 116 10.60 21.73 6.15
C ASN A 116 11.01 22.77 5.09
N PRO A 117 12.32 22.93 4.80
CA PRO A 117 12.80 23.91 3.83
C PRO A 117 12.12 23.77 2.46
N GLY A 118 11.69 24.89 1.88
CA GLY A 118 11.05 24.91 0.55
C GLY A 118 9.61 24.37 0.50
N LEU A 119 9.03 24.00 1.65
CA LEU A 119 7.63 23.59 1.77
C LEU A 119 6.88 24.50 2.75
N LYS A 120 5.64 24.82 2.40
CA LYS A 120 4.74 25.61 3.26
C LYS A 120 3.89 24.67 4.12
N CYS A 121 3.74 24.97 5.41
CA CYS A 121 2.68 24.36 6.21
C CYS A 121 1.33 24.84 5.69
N LEU A 122 0.50 23.92 5.19
CA LEU A 122 -0.80 24.24 4.64
C LEU A 122 -1.85 24.32 5.74
N ASN A 123 -2.90 25.10 5.48
CA ASN A 123 -4.06 25.12 6.37
C ASN A 123 -4.84 23.80 6.26
N PHE A 124 -5.32 23.30 7.39
CA PHE A 124 -6.21 22.15 7.41
C PHE A 124 -7.56 22.55 6.83
N LYS A 125 -7.95 21.92 5.71
CA LYS A 125 -9.13 22.33 4.92
C LYS A 125 -10.45 21.79 5.47
N TYR A 126 -10.38 20.78 6.35
CA TYR A 126 -11.53 19.97 6.74
C TYR A 126 -11.94 20.15 8.21
N GLY A 127 -11.45 21.21 8.85
CA GLY A 127 -11.77 21.53 10.23
C GLY A 127 -10.73 22.46 10.85
N THR A 128 -10.60 22.39 12.17
CA THR A 128 -9.61 23.13 12.94
C THR A 128 -8.48 22.22 13.38
N SER A 129 -7.24 22.66 13.18
CA SER A 129 -6.07 21.96 13.72
C SER A 129 -6.05 22.08 15.23
N GLU A 130 -5.87 20.96 15.93
CA GLU A 130 -5.69 20.94 17.38
C GLU A 130 -4.18 20.93 17.69
N THR A 131 -3.71 21.86 18.52
CA THR A 131 -2.31 21.84 18.99
C THR A 131 -2.22 20.96 20.23
N VAL A 132 -1.39 19.92 20.19
CA VAL A 132 -1.28 18.92 21.26
C VAL A 132 0.16 18.70 21.66
N GLU A 133 0.38 18.33 22.92
CA GLU A 133 1.66 17.79 23.37
C GLU A 133 1.86 16.38 22.84
N ARG A 134 3.10 16.03 22.51
CA ARG A 134 3.50 14.70 22.06
C ARG A 134 3.15 13.63 23.09
N SER A 135 3.28 13.94 24.38
CA SER A 135 2.90 13.07 25.51
C SER A 135 1.44 12.61 25.42
N SER A 136 0.56 13.44 24.87
CA SER A 136 -0.88 13.18 24.78
C SER A 136 -1.26 12.36 23.54
N LEU A 137 -0.42 12.32 22.51
CA LEU A 137 -0.69 11.58 21.26
C LEU A 137 -0.96 10.10 21.51
N LYS A 138 -0.21 9.48 22.43
CA LYS A 138 -0.37 8.07 22.77
C LYS A 138 -1.81 7.76 23.15
N ALA A 139 -2.40 8.56 24.06
CA ALA A 139 -3.77 8.34 24.51
C ALA A 139 -4.80 8.53 23.38
N TYR A 140 -4.57 9.50 22.48
CA TYR A 140 -5.43 9.69 21.30
C TYR A 140 -5.36 8.51 20.33
N LEU A 141 -4.17 8.00 20.05
CA LEU A 141 -3.95 6.87 19.15
C LEU A 141 -4.44 5.55 19.76
N GLU A 142 -4.21 5.32 21.07
CA GLU A 142 -4.78 4.17 21.79
C GLU A 142 -6.30 4.18 21.72
N LYS A 143 -6.93 5.35 21.88
CA LYS A 143 -8.39 5.49 21.72
C LYS A 143 -8.83 5.25 20.28
N LEU A 144 -8.08 5.72 19.28
CA LEU A 144 -8.39 5.53 17.87
C LEU A 144 -8.35 4.04 17.47
N PHE A 145 -7.35 3.31 17.97
CA PHE A 145 -7.09 1.89 17.67
C PHE A 145 -7.76 0.92 18.66
N ALA A 146 -8.46 1.43 19.67
CA ALA A 146 -9.17 0.60 20.63
C ALA A 146 -10.24 -0.25 19.93
N ILE A 147 -10.18 -1.56 20.14
CA ILE A 147 -11.21 -2.49 19.68
C ILE A 147 -12.44 -2.30 20.57
N PRO A 148 -13.64 -2.07 20.00
CA PRO A 148 -14.85 -2.00 20.78
C PRO A 148 -15.06 -3.26 21.63
N ARG A 149 -15.46 -3.07 22.89
CA ARG A 149 -15.71 -4.18 23.84
C ARG A 149 -17.02 -4.92 23.56
N SER A 150 -17.70 -4.60 22.46
CA SER A 150 -19.03 -5.09 22.07
C SER A 150 -19.10 -6.60 21.83
N GLY A 151 -17.96 -7.31 21.87
CA GLY A 151 -17.89 -8.75 21.60
C GLY A 151 -18.08 -9.09 20.11
N THR A 152 -18.38 -8.09 19.29
CA THR A 152 -18.39 -8.16 17.83
C THR A 152 -16.97 -7.99 17.30
N PHE A 153 -16.59 -8.81 16.31
CA PHE A 153 -15.34 -8.65 15.60
C PHE A 153 -15.46 -7.47 14.62
N GLU A 154 -14.66 -6.43 14.86
CA GLU A 154 -14.66 -5.18 14.09
C GLU A 154 -13.24 -4.93 13.56
N PRO A 155 -12.86 -5.57 12.45
CA PRO A 155 -11.52 -5.41 11.90
C PRO A 155 -11.30 -3.96 11.46
N THR A 156 -10.08 -3.47 11.59
CA THR A 156 -9.68 -2.13 11.14
C THR A 156 -8.67 -2.26 10.03
N VAL A 157 -8.99 -1.74 8.85
CA VAL A 157 -8.05 -1.59 7.74
C VAL A 157 -7.37 -0.23 7.88
N LEU A 158 -6.07 -0.24 8.19
CA LEU A 158 -5.27 0.95 8.40
C LEU A 158 -4.42 1.24 7.17
N LEU A 159 -4.79 2.29 6.44
CA LEU A 159 -4.10 2.80 5.27
C LEU A 159 -2.94 3.70 5.70
N VAL A 160 -1.73 3.38 5.24
CA VAL A 160 -0.50 4.12 5.53
C VAL A 160 0.31 4.38 4.26
N HIS A 161 1.22 5.34 4.32
CA HIS A 161 2.17 5.63 3.26
C HIS A 161 3.57 5.27 3.77
N ASP A 162 4.09 4.10 3.40
CA ASP A 162 5.26 3.45 4.01
C ASP A 162 4.96 2.80 5.38
N THR A 163 4.70 1.50 5.34
CA THR A 163 4.37 0.68 6.51
C THR A 163 5.51 0.65 7.52
N ASN A 164 6.74 0.45 7.07
CA ASN A 164 7.89 0.32 7.96
C ASN A 164 8.10 1.60 8.76
N ARG A 165 8.10 2.76 8.09
CA ARG A 165 8.27 4.05 8.77
C ARG A 165 7.09 4.35 9.70
N THR A 166 5.88 4.04 9.27
CA THR A 166 4.67 4.30 10.08
C THR A 166 4.66 3.44 11.34
N LEU A 167 4.98 2.14 11.24
CA LEU A 167 5.01 1.25 12.39
C LEU A 167 6.10 1.63 13.39
N LYS A 168 7.30 2.00 12.91
CA LYS A 168 8.38 2.50 13.79
C LYS A 168 7.97 3.79 14.50
N LEU A 169 7.34 4.73 13.80
CA LEU A 169 6.80 5.95 14.42
C LEU A 169 5.76 5.64 15.50
N LEU A 170 4.81 4.73 15.22
CA LEU A 170 3.78 4.34 16.19
C LEU A 170 4.40 3.68 17.42
N GLN A 171 5.40 2.82 17.23
CA GLN A 171 6.17 2.21 18.33
C GLN A 171 6.94 3.27 19.15
N ALA A 172 7.54 4.27 18.50
CA ALA A 172 8.19 5.40 19.17
C ALA A 172 7.22 6.30 19.96
N LEU A 173 5.93 6.28 19.60
CA LEU A 173 4.84 6.90 20.36
C LEU A 173 4.29 5.98 21.47
N GLY A 174 4.84 4.78 21.63
CA GLY A 174 4.44 3.80 22.64
C GLY A 174 3.19 3.00 22.28
N ILE A 175 2.82 2.92 21.00
CA ILE A 175 1.72 2.09 20.50
C ILE A 175 2.26 0.70 20.17
N ASN A 176 1.65 -0.34 20.75
CA ASN A 176 2.01 -1.72 20.46
C ASN A 176 1.39 -2.19 19.14
N THR A 177 2.24 -2.43 18.13
CA THR A 177 1.84 -2.88 16.78
C THR A 177 2.15 -4.36 16.51
N SER A 178 2.68 -5.10 17.50
CA SER A 178 3.12 -6.51 17.32
C SER A 178 2.01 -7.49 16.89
N MET A 179 0.76 -7.16 17.17
CA MET A 179 -0.41 -7.98 16.86
C MET A 179 -1.11 -7.58 15.56
N TRP A 180 -0.56 -6.64 14.78
CA TRP A 180 -1.20 -6.13 13.57
C TRP A 180 -0.88 -7.03 12.36
N GLY A 181 -1.87 -7.21 11.50
CA GLY A 181 -1.74 -7.92 10.23
C GLY A 181 -1.15 -7.03 9.15
N HIS A 182 -0.46 -7.64 8.19
CA HIS A 182 0.06 -6.94 7.00
C HIS A 182 -0.79 -7.32 5.79
N GLY A 183 -1.29 -6.31 5.09
CA GLY A 183 -2.26 -6.47 4.02
C GLY A 183 -3.60 -7.00 4.52
N VAL A 184 -4.49 -7.31 3.57
CA VAL A 184 -5.87 -7.76 3.86
C VAL A 184 -6.09 -9.23 3.48
N ALA A 185 -5.03 -9.93 3.04
CA ALA A 185 -5.12 -11.34 2.68
C ALA A 185 -5.58 -12.20 3.86
N GLU A 186 -4.99 -11.97 5.03
CA GLU A 186 -5.36 -12.67 6.26
C GLU A 186 -6.82 -12.40 6.64
N LEU A 187 -7.33 -11.19 6.40
CA LEU A 187 -8.72 -10.83 6.68
C LEU A 187 -9.70 -11.51 5.70
N LEU A 188 -9.34 -11.58 4.41
CA LEU A 188 -10.18 -12.18 3.36
C LEU A 188 -10.22 -13.71 3.45
N TYR A 189 -9.07 -14.32 3.72
CA TYR A 189 -8.87 -15.76 3.70
C TYR A 189 -8.61 -16.30 5.10
N GLU A 190 -9.11 -15.64 6.15
CA GLU A 190 -9.04 -16.19 7.51
C GLU A 190 -9.84 -17.51 7.49
N LYS A 191 -9.13 -18.60 7.20
CA LYS A 191 -9.66 -19.95 7.30
C LYS A 191 -10.04 -20.02 8.75
N ARG A 192 -11.34 -20.01 9.03
CA ARG A 192 -11.86 -20.35 10.35
C ARG A 192 -11.17 -21.65 10.73
N ALA A 193 -10.11 -21.57 11.53
CA ALA A 193 -9.34 -22.72 11.99
C ALA A 193 -10.24 -23.73 12.74
N HIS A 194 -11.48 -23.30 13.01
CA HIS A 194 -12.61 -24.02 13.56
C HIS A 194 -13.31 -25.02 12.62
N SER A 195 -13.11 -25.04 11.29
CA SER A 195 -13.77 -26.05 10.43
C SER A 195 -13.01 -27.38 10.31
N SER A 196 -11.80 -27.47 10.86
CA SER A 196 -10.97 -28.68 10.81
C SER A 196 -11.46 -29.84 11.69
N GLU A 197 -12.61 -29.71 12.36
CA GLU A 197 -13.10 -30.74 13.29
C GLU A 197 -13.92 -31.86 12.66
N HIS A 198 -14.36 -31.75 11.40
CA HIS A 198 -15.28 -32.76 10.85
C HIS A 198 -14.80 -33.58 9.64
N ASP A 199 -13.73 -33.20 8.94
CA ASP A 199 -13.41 -33.87 7.67
C ASP A 199 -12.26 -34.89 7.72
N SER A 200 -11.64 -35.09 8.90
CA SER A 200 -10.58 -36.10 9.07
C SER A 200 -11.10 -37.49 9.46
N ARG A 201 -12.42 -37.75 9.37
CA ARG A 201 -13.00 -39.06 9.71
C ARG A 201 -13.47 -39.94 8.56
N ASP A 202 -13.71 -39.44 7.34
CA ASP A 202 -14.41 -40.25 6.32
C ASP A 202 -13.66 -40.59 5.02
N GLN A 203 -12.38 -40.26 4.87
CA GLN A 203 -11.60 -40.63 3.66
C GLN A 203 -10.53 -41.72 3.87
N ARG A 204 -10.63 -42.55 4.92
CA ARG A 204 -9.70 -43.68 5.11
C ARG A 204 -10.25 -45.09 4.95
N ASP A 205 -11.51 -45.28 4.54
CA ASP A 205 -12.08 -46.63 4.38
C ASP A 205 -12.75 -46.88 3.01
N ARG A 206 -12.17 -46.34 1.92
CA ARG A 206 -12.68 -46.63 0.54
C ARG A 206 -11.71 -47.30 -0.42
N ASP A 207 -10.65 -47.94 0.08
CA ASP A 207 -9.95 -49.01 -0.65
C ASP A 207 -9.93 -50.27 0.20
N TYR A 208 -11.12 -50.84 0.39
CA TYR A 208 -11.29 -52.21 0.85
C TYR A 208 -10.95 -53.15 -0.30
N ASP A 209 -9.65 -53.37 -0.53
CA ASP A 209 -9.17 -54.51 -1.31
C ASP A 209 -9.41 -55.80 -0.49
N PRO A 210 -10.36 -56.67 -0.85
CA PRO A 210 -10.77 -57.78 0.01
C PRO A 210 -9.80 -58.98 0.01
N LEU A 211 -8.64 -58.90 -0.67
CA LEU A 211 -7.93 -60.13 -1.06
C LEU A 211 -6.57 -60.41 -0.41
N ARG A 212 -6.08 -59.61 0.56
CA ARG A 212 -4.89 -60.01 1.33
C ARG A 212 -5.23 -60.86 2.56
N ARG A 213 -5.55 -62.13 2.27
CA ARG A 213 -5.39 -63.25 3.21
C ARG A 213 -3.92 -63.35 3.65
N SER A 214 -3.55 -62.71 4.76
CA SER A 214 -2.35 -63.07 5.51
C SER A 214 -2.75 -63.52 6.91
N ALA A 215 -2.96 -64.83 7.01
CA ALA A 215 -3.00 -65.52 8.28
C ALA A 215 -1.59 -65.50 8.89
N ARG A 216 -1.48 -64.99 10.12
CA ARG A 216 -0.55 -65.38 11.21
C ARG A 216 -0.10 -64.17 12.02
N SER A 217 -0.76 -63.96 13.16
CA SER A 217 -0.13 -63.65 14.45
C SER A 217 -1.23 -63.39 15.46
N ARG A 218 -1.64 -64.45 16.17
CA ARG A 218 -2.43 -64.35 17.39
C ARG A 218 -1.48 -63.92 18.52
N SER A 219 -1.28 -62.62 18.68
CA SER A 219 -0.78 -62.04 19.93
C SER A 219 -1.94 -61.27 20.58
N PRO A 220 -2.14 -61.40 21.91
CA PRO A 220 -3.21 -60.68 22.60
C PRO A 220 -2.86 -59.19 22.55
N ARG A 221 -3.57 -58.41 21.72
CA ARG A 221 -3.52 -56.95 21.83
C ARG A 221 -4.16 -56.62 23.17
N ARG A 222 -3.30 -56.34 24.15
CA ARG A 222 -3.65 -55.72 25.43
C ARG A 222 -4.66 -54.62 25.12
N SER A 223 -5.91 -54.87 25.48
CA SER A 223 -6.94 -53.85 25.60
C SER A 223 -6.53 -52.97 26.77
N THR A 224 -5.48 -52.16 26.56
CA THR A 224 -5.24 -51.01 27.39
C THR A 224 -6.28 -50.00 26.95
N SER A 225 -7.31 -49.87 27.77
CA SER A 225 -8.12 -48.67 27.90
C SER A 225 -7.23 -47.49 28.34
N GLU A 226 -6.15 -47.24 27.61
CA GLU A 226 -5.44 -45.98 27.64
C GLU A 226 -6.42 -44.97 27.08
N ARG A 227 -7.17 -44.37 28.02
CA ARG A 227 -7.72 -43.04 27.89
C ARG A 227 -6.62 -42.23 27.23
N ARG A 228 -6.71 -42.06 25.91
CA ARG A 228 -5.90 -41.10 25.17
C ARG A 228 -6.18 -39.80 25.89
N TYR A 229 -5.25 -39.37 26.74
CA TYR A 229 -5.31 -38.06 27.34
C TYR A 229 -5.36 -37.12 26.14
N HIS A 230 -6.56 -36.62 25.85
CA HIS A 230 -6.75 -35.60 24.85
C HIS A 230 -5.87 -34.46 25.31
N ARG A 231 -4.71 -34.32 24.67
CA ARG A 231 -3.79 -33.24 24.94
C ARG A 231 -4.64 -31.97 24.80
N PRO A 232 -4.77 -31.15 25.86
CA PRO A 232 -5.57 -29.94 25.77
C PRO A 232 -5.05 -29.18 24.55
N ARG A 233 -5.95 -28.89 23.61
CA ARG A 233 -5.56 -28.18 22.40
C ARG A 233 -4.98 -26.84 22.83
N SER A 234 -3.87 -26.46 22.20
CA SER A 234 -3.33 -25.11 22.37
C SER A 234 -4.47 -24.11 22.11
N PRO A 235 -4.58 -23.05 22.92
CA PRO A 235 -5.56 -22.00 22.64
C PRO A 235 -5.37 -21.51 21.20
N PRO A 236 -6.47 -21.18 20.49
CA PRO A 236 -6.36 -20.62 19.16
C PRO A 236 -5.48 -19.37 19.21
N PRO A 237 -4.66 -19.12 18.19
CA PRO A 237 -3.90 -17.88 18.12
C PRO A 237 -4.87 -16.70 18.18
N PRO A 238 -4.52 -15.61 18.88
CA PRO A 238 -5.35 -14.41 18.93
C PRO A 238 -5.56 -13.85 17.51
N THR A 239 -6.82 -13.57 17.16
CA THR A 239 -7.19 -12.96 15.89
C THR A 239 -6.66 -11.53 15.82
N LYS A 240 -6.08 -11.15 14.69
CA LYS A 240 -5.58 -9.78 14.49
C LYS A 240 -6.77 -8.84 14.25
N SER A 241 -6.72 -7.66 14.85
CA SER A 241 -7.80 -6.67 14.75
C SER A 241 -7.49 -5.53 13.77
N ILE A 242 -6.22 -5.24 13.52
CA ILE A 242 -5.77 -4.15 12.65
C ILE A 242 -4.96 -4.75 11.52
N TYR A 243 -5.30 -4.39 10.28
CA TYR A 243 -4.68 -4.85 9.05
C TYR A 243 -4.11 -3.65 8.31
N VAL A 244 -2.79 -3.59 8.19
CA VAL A 244 -2.07 -2.44 7.65
C VAL A 244 -1.91 -2.59 6.15
N VAL A 245 -2.30 -1.56 5.40
CA VAL A 245 -2.20 -1.52 3.93
C VAL A 245 -1.28 -0.38 3.53
N ASP A 246 -0.19 -0.73 2.86
CA ASP A 246 0.75 0.24 2.32
C ASP A 246 0.26 0.78 0.97
N VAL A 247 -0.31 1.97 0.96
CA VAL A 247 -0.82 2.59 -0.28
C VAL A 247 0.32 2.97 -1.22
N ARG A 248 1.52 3.24 -0.68
CA ARG A 248 2.73 3.52 -1.47
C ARG A 248 3.16 2.29 -2.26
N GLU A 249 3.17 1.12 -1.61
CA GLU A 249 3.50 -0.15 -2.26
C GLU A 249 2.49 -0.51 -3.35
N LEU A 250 1.19 -0.30 -3.10
CA LEU A 250 0.14 -0.48 -4.10
C LEU A 250 0.34 0.42 -5.33
N PHE A 251 0.72 1.68 -5.11
CA PHE A 251 1.01 2.62 -6.19
C PHE A 251 2.22 2.15 -7.02
N PHE A 252 3.28 1.69 -6.38
CA PHE A 252 4.45 1.15 -7.08
C PHE A 252 4.15 -0.16 -7.82
N ALA A 253 3.32 -1.04 -7.26
CA ALA A 253 2.82 -2.22 -7.94
C ALA A 253 2.12 -1.86 -9.25
N LEU A 254 1.25 -0.86 -9.19
CA LEU A 254 0.48 -0.39 -10.33
C LEU A 254 1.39 0.26 -11.38
N LYS A 255 2.30 1.15 -10.96
CA LYS A 255 3.19 1.91 -11.86
C LYS A 255 4.38 1.10 -12.40
N MET A 256 4.73 -0.02 -11.77
CA MET A 256 5.93 -0.84 -12.07
C MET A 256 7.26 -0.08 -12.01
N THR A 257 7.29 1.11 -11.39
CA THR A 257 8.49 1.93 -11.28
C THR A 257 8.55 2.56 -9.90
N SER A 258 9.72 2.48 -9.27
CA SER A 258 10.06 3.27 -8.09
C SER A 258 10.53 4.65 -8.57
N SER A 259 10.01 5.72 -7.97
CA SER A 259 10.50 7.07 -8.22
C SER A 259 11.42 7.52 -7.09
N LEU A 260 12.49 8.23 -7.43
CA LEU A 260 13.33 8.95 -6.47
C LEU A 260 12.53 10.02 -5.69
N HIS A 261 11.55 10.65 -6.34
CA HIS A 261 10.72 11.69 -5.73
C HIS A 261 9.36 11.14 -5.32
N ASP A 262 9.41 10.31 -4.28
CA ASP A 262 8.22 9.66 -3.76
C ASP A 262 7.58 10.49 -2.65
N SER A 263 6.54 11.23 -3.03
CA SER A 263 5.68 11.91 -2.07
C SER A 263 4.22 11.54 -2.33
N LEU A 264 3.45 11.45 -1.25
CA LEU A 264 2.02 11.14 -1.29
C LEU A 264 1.28 12.05 -2.28
N ARG A 265 1.56 13.37 -2.26
CA ARG A 265 0.94 14.35 -3.17
C ARG A 265 1.33 14.12 -4.64
N ALA A 266 2.60 13.83 -4.93
CA ALA A 266 3.03 13.54 -6.29
C ALA A 266 2.37 12.26 -6.82
N ASN A 267 2.30 11.21 -5.98
CA ASN A 267 1.65 9.96 -6.34
C ASN A 267 0.14 10.15 -6.57
N ALA A 268 -0.53 10.93 -5.73
CA ALA A 268 -1.93 11.29 -5.91
C ALA A 268 -2.18 12.02 -7.24
N GLN A 269 -1.32 12.99 -7.58
CA GLN A 269 -1.40 13.72 -8.85
C GLN A 269 -1.25 12.77 -10.04
N VAL A 270 -0.31 11.82 -9.99
CA VAL A 270 -0.13 10.80 -11.03
C VAL A 270 -1.37 9.90 -11.16
N LEU A 271 -2.05 9.59 -10.05
CA LEU A 271 -3.31 8.84 -10.06
C LEU A 271 -4.53 9.66 -10.50
N GLY A 272 -4.36 10.96 -10.76
CA GLY A 272 -5.47 11.87 -11.05
C GLY A 272 -6.37 12.13 -9.84
N VAL A 273 -5.90 11.85 -8.63
CA VAL A 273 -6.63 12.08 -7.38
C VAL A 273 -6.29 13.48 -6.88
N GLN A 274 -7.29 14.34 -6.78
CA GLN A 274 -7.13 15.72 -6.33
C GLN A 274 -7.90 15.96 -5.03
N GLU A 275 -7.34 16.82 -4.16
CA GLU A 275 -8.09 17.33 -3.02
C GLU A 275 -9.30 18.13 -3.52
N THR A 276 -10.47 17.89 -2.93
CA THR A 276 -11.69 18.65 -3.21
C THR A 276 -11.42 20.14 -2.91
N GLY A 277 -11.30 20.97 -3.94
CA GLY A 277 -11.05 22.43 -3.78
C GLY A 277 -9.99 23.06 -4.68
N GLY A 278 -9.40 22.35 -5.66
CA GLY A 278 -8.58 22.98 -6.71
C GLY A 278 -7.08 22.70 -6.62
N ILE A 279 -6.28 23.65 -7.11
CA ILE A 279 -4.83 23.54 -7.37
C ILE A 279 -4.10 22.93 -6.16
N ILE A 280 -3.28 21.91 -6.40
CA ILE A 280 -2.44 21.28 -5.37
C ILE A 280 -1.37 22.29 -4.95
N GLU A 281 -1.60 22.98 -3.83
CA GLU A 281 -0.60 23.84 -3.22
C GLU A 281 0.62 23.01 -2.80
N LYS A 282 1.82 23.52 -3.11
CA LYS A 282 3.08 22.93 -2.66
C LYS A 282 3.25 23.16 -1.16
N GLY A 283 3.07 22.11 -0.38
CA GLY A 283 3.17 22.17 1.07
C GLY A 283 2.80 20.85 1.73
N TRP A 284 2.76 20.84 3.05
CA TRP A 284 2.43 19.68 3.87
C TRP A 284 1.30 20.01 4.85
N CYS A 285 0.43 19.03 5.09
CA CYS A 285 -0.57 19.04 6.16
C CYS A 285 -1.10 17.62 6.27
N ALA A 286 -0.73 16.92 7.35
CA ALA A 286 -1.08 15.53 7.54
C ALA A 286 -2.61 15.33 7.54
N GLY A 287 -3.38 16.28 8.08
CA GLY A 287 -4.84 16.22 8.07
C GLY A 287 -5.41 16.11 6.64
N ASN A 288 -4.95 16.95 5.72
CA ASN A 288 -5.38 16.91 4.31
C ASN A 288 -4.86 15.63 3.62
N GLU A 289 -3.61 15.27 3.88
CA GLU A 289 -2.95 14.10 3.29
C GLU A 289 -3.59 12.78 3.70
N SER A 290 -4.15 12.68 4.91
CA SER A 290 -4.85 11.47 5.36
C SER A 290 -6.07 11.18 4.48
N ARG A 291 -6.83 12.21 4.10
CA ARG A 291 -7.96 12.05 3.16
C ARG A 291 -7.47 11.64 1.77
N LEU A 292 -6.42 12.32 1.30
CA LEU A 292 -5.82 12.05 0.00
C LEU A 292 -5.32 10.60 -0.10
N LEU A 293 -4.71 10.08 0.97
CA LEU A 293 -4.24 8.70 1.06
C LEU A 293 -5.36 7.68 0.87
N GLY A 294 -6.50 7.89 1.54
CA GLY A 294 -7.67 7.02 1.39
C GLY A 294 -8.26 7.09 -0.02
N GLN A 295 -8.31 8.29 -0.62
CA GLN A 295 -8.77 8.46 -2.00
C GLN A 295 -7.84 7.79 -3.01
N MET A 296 -6.52 7.83 -2.79
CA MET A 296 -5.55 7.09 -3.60
C MET A 296 -5.80 5.59 -3.54
N TRP A 297 -5.93 5.04 -2.33
CA TRP A 297 -6.26 3.62 -2.13
C TRP A 297 -7.54 3.24 -2.87
N PHE A 298 -8.62 4.01 -2.69
CA PHE A 298 -9.89 3.73 -3.32
C PHE A 298 -9.83 3.81 -4.86
N SER A 299 -9.11 4.79 -5.41
CA SER A 299 -8.89 4.93 -6.86
C SER A 299 -8.21 3.71 -7.48
N MET A 300 -7.25 3.10 -6.76
CA MET A 300 -6.57 1.89 -7.19
C MET A 300 -7.40 0.63 -6.93
N ALA A 301 -8.07 0.53 -5.79
CA ALA A 301 -8.83 -0.65 -5.39
C ALA A 301 -10.16 -0.81 -6.17
N ARG A 302 -10.81 0.28 -6.59
CA ARG A 302 -12.07 0.23 -7.35
C ARG A 302 -11.88 -0.11 -8.84
N GLY A 303 -10.71 0.14 -9.40
CA GLY A 303 -10.50 0.01 -10.85
C GLY A 303 -10.51 -1.43 -11.37
N PRO A 304 -10.30 -1.64 -12.68
CA PRO A 304 -10.10 -2.97 -13.28
C PRO A 304 -8.82 -3.63 -12.75
N ASN A 305 -8.45 -4.80 -13.30
CA ASN A 305 -7.23 -5.48 -12.84
C ASN A 305 -5.98 -4.60 -13.01
N ILE A 306 -4.92 -4.94 -12.29
CA ILE A 306 -3.72 -4.09 -12.25
C ILE A 306 -3.11 -3.80 -13.62
N ASP A 307 -3.20 -4.72 -14.58
CA ASP A 307 -2.63 -4.52 -15.93
C ASP A 307 -3.53 -3.62 -16.77
N ASP A 308 -4.85 -3.84 -16.75
CA ASP A 308 -5.82 -3.00 -17.43
C ASP A 308 -5.76 -1.56 -16.89
N GLN A 309 -5.65 -1.39 -15.56
CA GLN A 309 -5.48 -0.06 -14.97
C GLN A 309 -4.20 0.62 -15.44
N ARG A 310 -3.11 -0.13 -15.56
CA ARG A 310 -1.85 0.41 -16.04
C ARG A 310 -1.97 0.88 -17.49
N GLU A 311 -2.57 0.04 -18.32
CA GLU A 311 -2.82 0.36 -19.73
C GLU A 311 -3.70 1.60 -19.85
N LEU A 312 -4.83 1.67 -19.13
CA LEU A 312 -5.74 2.81 -19.16
C LEU A 312 -5.11 4.12 -18.68
N ARG A 313 -4.23 4.07 -17.68
CA ARG A 313 -3.65 5.28 -17.07
C ARG A 313 -2.43 5.82 -17.83
N TRP A 314 -1.63 4.96 -18.47
CA TRP A 314 -0.33 5.37 -19.02
C TRP A 314 -0.09 5.04 -20.49
N SER A 315 -0.94 4.25 -21.16
CA SER A 315 -0.80 4.00 -22.62
C SER A 315 -0.94 5.30 -23.44
N SER A 316 -1.81 6.22 -23.02
CA SER A 316 -2.08 7.47 -23.73
C SER A 316 -0.92 8.48 -23.66
N THR A 317 -0.09 8.42 -22.61
CA THR A 317 1.06 9.33 -22.47
C THR A 317 2.15 9.02 -23.49
N LEU A 318 2.37 7.73 -23.80
CA LEU A 318 3.29 7.31 -24.84
C LEU A 318 2.82 7.76 -26.23
N ALA A 319 1.52 7.61 -26.52
CA ALA A 319 0.93 8.04 -27.79
C ALA A 319 1.04 9.57 -28.03
N ALA A 320 0.78 10.38 -27.00
CA ALA A 320 0.85 11.84 -27.11
C ALA A 320 2.26 12.37 -27.40
N SER A 321 3.30 11.68 -26.91
CA SER A 321 4.70 12.08 -27.13
C SER A 321 5.18 11.87 -28.57
N VAL A 322 4.61 10.89 -29.28
CA VAL A 322 4.99 10.55 -30.67
C VAL A 322 4.38 11.52 -31.69
N SER A 323 3.16 12.02 -31.44
CA SER A 323 2.48 12.93 -32.38
C SER A 323 3.10 14.34 -32.44
N VAL A 324 3.79 14.79 -31.38
CA VAL A 324 4.43 16.12 -31.36
C VAL A 324 5.68 16.17 -32.24
N VAL A 325 6.39 15.05 -32.40
CA VAL A 325 7.58 14.99 -33.26
C VAL A 325 7.22 14.88 -34.74
N GLY A 326 6.08 14.24 -35.08
CA GLY A 326 5.62 14.10 -36.47
C GLY A 326 5.05 15.39 -37.09
N ALA A 327 4.42 16.25 -36.30
CA ALA A 327 3.81 17.49 -36.80
C ALA A 327 4.84 18.61 -37.11
N ALA A 328 6.05 18.51 -36.57
CA ALA A 328 7.10 19.52 -36.78
C ALA A 328 7.90 19.32 -38.09
N GLN A 329 7.69 18.22 -38.82
CA GLN A 329 8.42 17.92 -40.06
C GLN A 329 7.59 18.10 -41.34
N SER A 330 6.34 18.55 -41.25
CA SER A 330 5.44 18.67 -42.41
C SER A 330 4.99 20.10 -42.73
N ALA A 331 5.63 21.12 -42.13
CA ALA A 331 5.29 22.54 -42.35
C ALA A 331 6.41 23.34 -43.04
N GLN A 332 7.29 22.68 -43.79
CA GLN A 332 8.24 23.31 -44.72
C GLN A 332 8.13 22.67 -46.10
N ASP A 333 6.99 22.85 -46.76
CA ASP A 333 6.96 22.83 -48.22
C ASP A 333 5.78 23.67 -48.70
N ASP A 334 5.91 24.32 -49.85
CA ASP A 334 4.99 25.27 -50.48
C ASP A 334 5.10 26.75 -50.06
N THR A 335 6.27 27.33 -50.32
CA THR A 335 6.29 28.69 -50.91
C THR A 335 7.23 28.69 -52.11
N TYR A 336 6.70 28.13 -53.20
CA TYR A 336 7.24 28.21 -54.56
C TYR A 336 7.22 29.68 -55.03
N GLY A 337 8.29 30.42 -54.73
CA GLY A 337 8.61 31.70 -55.34
C GLY A 337 9.99 31.59 -55.96
N GLY A 338 10.03 31.39 -57.28
CA GLY A 338 11.27 31.18 -58.03
C GLY A 338 12.30 32.29 -57.81
N SER A 339 13.42 31.93 -57.21
CA SER A 339 14.68 32.68 -57.30
C SER A 339 15.74 31.69 -57.76
N ASP A 340 16.25 31.92 -58.96
CA ASP A 340 17.32 31.17 -59.62
C ASP A 340 18.67 31.60 -59.03
N GLU A 341 18.79 31.46 -57.69
CA GLU A 341 20.04 31.72 -56.98
C GLU A 341 20.83 30.43 -56.91
N GLU A 342 21.93 30.42 -57.65
CA GLU A 342 22.97 29.40 -57.65
C GLU A 342 23.30 28.99 -56.21
N VAL A 343 22.87 27.79 -55.82
CA VAL A 343 23.23 27.19 -54.54
C VAL A 343 24.74 26.97 -54.53
N ASP A 344 25.46 27.79 -53.77
CA ASP A 344 26.90 27.67 -53.59
C ASP A 344 27.21 26.36 -52.85
N PRO A 345 28.01 25.44 -53.43
CA PRO A 345 28.38 24.19 -52.77
C PRO A 345 29.18 24.36 -51.46
N ASN A 346 29.58 25.59 -51.10
CA ASN A 346 30.19 25.90 -49.79
C ASN A 346 29.20 26.35 -48.71
N ASP A 347 27.92 26.58 -49.03
CA ASP A 347 26.88 26.94 -48.03
C ASP A 347 26.29 25.73 -47.28
N MET A 348 26.89 24.55 -47.46
CA MET A 348 26.71 23.45 -46.52
C MET A 348 27.29 23.84 -45.15
N LEU A 349 26.45 24.47 -44.32
CA LEU A 349 26.68 24.64 -42.90
C LEU A 349 27.01 23.27 -42.32
N VAL A 350 28.29 23.06 -42.04
CA VAL A 350 28.77 22.02 -41.14
C VAL A 350 27.98 22.19 -39.85
N GLN A 351 27.04 21.27 -39.61
CA GLN A 351 26.39 21.17 -38.30
C GLN A 351 27.51 21.03 -37.28
N ALA A 352 27.76 22.11 -36.54
CA ALA A 352 28.69 22.09 -35.43
C ALA A 352 28.23 20.97 -34.49
N PRO A 353 29.12 20.04 -34.10
CA PRO A 353 28.78 19.05 -33.09
C PRO A 353 28.26 19.81 -31.86
N PRO A 354 27.24 19.29 -31.16
CA PRO A 354 26.65 19.98 -30.03
C PRO A 354 27.76 20.31 -29.04
N VAL A 355 28.02 21.61 -28.88
CA VAL A 355 28.91 22.13 -27.85
C VAL A 355 28.27 21.72 -26.53
N ALA A 356 28.84 20.69 -25.91
CA ALA A 356 28.53 20.33 -24.54
C ALA A 356 28.75 21.58 -23.70
N THR A 357 27.65 22.22 -23.30
CA THR A 357 27.67 23.28 -22.31
C THR A 357 28.11 22.64 -21.00
N LEU A 358 29.41 22.75 -20.73
CA LEU A 358 30.02 22.41 -19.46
C LEU A 358 29.44 23.38 -18.42
N SER A 359 28.28 23.03 -17.88
CA SER A 359 27.70 23.67 -16.73
C SER A 359 28.67 23.48 -15.57
N LYS A 360 29.30 24.57 -15.14
CA LYS A 360 30.00 24.65 -13.86
C LYS A 360 28.95 24.46 -12.74
N SER A 361 28.68 23.22 -12.37
CA SER A 361 28.01 22.86 -11.12
C SER A 361 29.04 22.92 -9.98
N GLY A 362 29.40 24.14 -9.59
CA GLY A 362 30.04 24.39 -8.31
C GLY A 362 28.98 24.57 -7.23
N GLN A 363 28.40 23.47 -6.74
CA GLN A 363 27.79 23.37 -5.40
C GLN A 363 27.50 21.90 -5.12
N ALA A 364 28.31 21.30 -4.25
CA ALA A 364 28.04 20.00 -3.66
C ALA A 364 26.82 20.12 -2.74
N LEU A 365 25.64 19.85 -3.28
CA LEU A 365 24.45 19.56 -2.51
C LEU A 365 24.55 18.08 -2.13
N MET A 366 24.85 17.79 -0.87
CA MET A 366 24.74 16.42 -0.35
C MET A 366 23.31 15.94 -0.53
N ASP A 367 23.18 14.83 -1.24
CA ASP A 367 21.93 14.16 -1.57
C ASP A 367 21.35 13.48 -0.32
N PRO A 368 20.20 13.92 0.22
CA PRO A 368 19.59 13.30 1.39
C PRO A 368 18.63 12.20 0.90
N GLY A 369 19.14 11.04 0.48
CA GLY A 369 18.23 9.94 0.14
C GLY A 369 18.81 8.66 -0.47
N GLY A 370 20.06 8.64 -0.92
CA GLY A 370 20.67 7.45 -1.51
C GLY A 370 21.62 6.75 -0.56
N TRP A 371 21.11 5.86 0.30
CA TRP A 371 21.93 4.82 0.92
C TRP A 371 21.28 3.48 0.54
N ASP A 372 21.92 2.81 -0.41
CA ASP A 372 21.76 1.39 -0.63
C ASP A 372 22.29 0.68 0.61
N ASP A 373 21.40 0.01 1.32
CA ASP A 373 21.73 -0.86 2.45
C ASP A 373 22.22 -2.21 1.89
N GLU A 374 23.39 -2.19 1.24
CA GLU A 374 24.17 -3.39 0.92
C GLU A 374 25.05 -3.69 2.15
N TYR A 375 24.45 -4.27 3.19
CA TYR A 375 25.22 -4.87 4.28
C TYR A 375 25.40 -6.36 3.97
N ASP A 376 26.61 -6.67 3.51
CA ASP A 376 27.21 -8.00 3.56
C ASP A 376 27.13 -8.55 4.99
N ASP A 377 26.43 -9.67 5.13
CA ASP A 377 26.47 -10.56 6.30
C ASP A 377 27.84 -11.27 6.30
N ASP A 378 28.83 -10.65 6.93
CA ASP A 378 30.07 -11.32 7.35
C ASP A 378 29.94 -11.75 8.83
N ASP A 379 29.84 -13.08 9.02
CA ASP A 379 30.38 -13.91 10.10
C ASP A 379 30.42 -13.36 11.54
N TYR A 380 29.68 -14.02 12.46
CA TYR A 380 30.24 -14.61 13.70
C TYR A 380 29.29 -15.60 14.39
#